data_AF-A0A1U7TV11-F1
#
_entry.id   AF-A0A1U7TV11-F1
#
_cell.length_a   1.000
_cell.length_b   1.000
_cell.length_c   1.000
_cell.angle_alpha   90.00
_cell.angle_beta   90.00
_cell.angle_gamma   90.00
#
_symmetry.space_group_name_H-M   'P 1'
#
loop_
_entity.id
_entity.type
_entity.pdbx_description
1 polymer ?
#
loop_
_entity_poly.entity_id
_entity_poly.type
_entity_poly.pdbx_seq_one_letter_code
_entity_poly.pdbx_strand_id
1 'polypeptide(L)'
;CEEAVDVKKSKPREADVPSDLRKEVESHYKLPLPEDFYHFWKFCEELDPEKPADSLSASLGLQLVGPYDILAGKHKLKKESTGLNFNLHWRFYYDPPEFQTIIVGDGSTQFHMGYFRDSPDELPVYVGINEAKKNCIIVQNGDNVFAAVK
;
A
#
# COMPACT_ATOMS: atom_id res chain seq x y z
N CYS A 1 -15.29 -40.95 13.98
CA CYS A 1 -15.40 -40.05 12.83
C CYS A 1 -15.64 -38.66 13.39
N GLU A 2 -14.61 -37.83 13.40
CA GLU A 2 -14.70 -36.45 13.89
C GLU A 2 -15.46 -35.63 12.84
N GLU A 3 -16.54 -34.98 13.26
CA GLU A 3 -17.32 -34.09 12.40
C GLU A 3 -16.49 -32.84 12.11
N ALA A 4 -16.27 -32.57 10.82
CA ALA A 4 -15.66 -31.33 10.37
C ALA A 4 -16.61 -30.17 10.68
N VAL A 5 -16.21 -29.28 11.57
CA VAL A 5 -16.91 -28.03 11.84
C VAL A 5 -16.77 -27.13 10.61
N ASP A 6 -17.89 -26.90 9.93
CA ASP A 6 -18.00 -25.98 8.81
C ASP A 6 -17.80 -24.54 9.33
N VAL A 7 -16.56 -24.06 9.23
CA VAL A 7 -16.21 -22.66 9.54
C VAL A 7 -16.82 -21.81 8.43
N LYS A 8 -18.00 -21.23 8.70
CA LYS A 8 -18.59 -20.17 7.88
C LYS A 8 -17.55 -19.05 7.72
N LYS A 9 -16.87 -19.00 6.58
CA LYS A 9 -16.02 -17.87 6.19
C LYS A 9 -16.93 -16.64 6.11
N SER A 10 -16.91 -15.81 7.14
CA SER A 10 -17.52 -14.48 7.11
C SER A 10 -16.88 -13.71 5.97
N LYS A 11 -17.69 -13.11 5.08
CA LYS A 11 -17.16 -12.18 4.08
C LYS A 11 -16.31 -11.13 4.80
N PRO A 12 -15.10 -10.81 4.32
CA PRO A 12 -14.34 -9.68 4.83
C PRO A 12 -15.23 -8.45 4.78
N ARG A 13 -15.33 -7.74 5.90
CA ARG A 13 -16.04 -6.46 5.97
C ARG A 13 -15.26 -5.48 5.11
N GLU A 14 -15.93 -4.73 4.25
CA GLU A 14 -15.26 -3.66 3.49
C GLU A 14 -14.91 -2.50 4.42
N ALA A 15 -13.73 -1.89 4.22
CA ALA A 15 -13.33 -0.69 4.95
C ALA A 15 -14.25 0.50 4.62
N ASP A 16 -14.44 1.43 5.57
CA ASP A 16 -15.33 2.59 5.41
C ASP A 16 -14.71 3.72 4.55
N VAL A 17 -14.13 3.36 3.40
CA VAL A 17 -13.57 4.31 2.42
C VAL A 17 -14.60 4.49 1.29
N PRO A 18 -14.98 5.73 0.93
CA PRO A 18 -15.97 5.98 -0.13
C PRO A 18 -15.65 5.25 -1.44
N SER A 19 -16.65 4.64 -2.06
CA SER A 19 -16.49 3.84 -3.29
C SER A 19 -15.84 4.63 -4.43
N ASP A 20 -16.14 5.92 -4.53
CA ASP A 20 -15.60 6.77 -5.59
C ASP A 20 -14.11 7.04 -5.38
N LEU A 21 -13.67 7.18 -4.13
CA LEU A 21 -12.27 7.34 -3.79
C LEU A 21 -11.50 6.03 -4.02
N ARG A 22 -12.10 4.87 -3.71
CA ARG A 22 -11.50 3.56 -4.04
C ARG A 22 -11.26 3.43 -5.55
N LYS A 23 -12.28 3.74 -6.36
CA LYS A 23 -12.19 3.75 -7.83
C LYS A 23 -11.18 4.77 -8.34
N GLU A 24 -11.08 5.94 -7.72
CA GLU A 24 -10.08 6.95 -8.07
C GLU A 24 -8.67 6.38 -7.94
N VAL A 25 -8.34 5.76 -6.80
CA VAL A 25 -7.03 5.13 -6.56
C VAL A 25 -6.73 4.05 -7.60
N GLU A 26 -7.64 3.09 -7.77
CA GLU A 26 -7.44 1.96 -8.69
C GLU A 26 -7.38 2.41 -10.15
N SER A 27 -8.12 3.45 -10.55
CA SER A 27 -8.09 3.97 -11.93
C SER A 27 -6.78 4.67 -12.27
N HIS A 28 -6.16 5.35 -11.30
CA HIS A 28 -4.87 6.01 -11.49
C HIS A 28 -3.73 5.02 -11.64
N TYR A 29 -3.75 3.92 -10.89
CA TYR A 29 -2.74 2.86 -10.96
C TYR A 29 -3.05 1.74 -11.94
N LYS A 30 -4.32 1.61 -12.37
CA LYS A 30 -4.85 0.51 -13.19
C LYS A 30 -4.61 -0.88 -12.57
N LEU A 31 -4.67 -0.94 -11.24
CA LEU A 31 -4.44 -2.16 -10.47
C LEU A 31 -5.49 -2.25 -9.36
N PRO A 32 -6.09 -3.43 -9.12
CA PRO A 32 -6.97 -3.64 -7.98
C PRO A 32 -6.17 -3.60 -6.68
N LEU A 33 -6.75 -3.04 -5.62
CA LEU A 33 -6.13 -2.99 -4.29
C LEU A 33 -6.88 -3.88 -3.29
N PRO A 34 -6.15 -4.58 -2.40
CA PRO A 34 -6.76 -5.49 -1.44
C PRO A 34 -7.42 -4.71 -0.29
N GLU A 35 -8.36 -5.35 0.44
CA GLU A 35 -9.09 -4.66 1.52
C GLU A 35 -8.19 -4.21 2.68
N ASP A 36 -7.11 -4.91 2.98
CA ASP A 36 -6.17 -4.53 4.03
C ASP A 36 -5.52 -3.17 3.75
N PHE A 37 -5.32 -2.79 2.48
CA PHE A 37 -4.87 -1.44 2.10
C PHE A 37 -5.81 -0.36 2.66
N TYR A 38 -7.12 -0.51 2.44
CA TYR A 38 -8.13 0.47 2.86
C TYR A 38 -8.39 0.43 4.37
N HIS A 39 -8.36 -0.76 4.98
CA HIS A 39 -8.46 -0.87 6.44
C HIS A 39 -7.26 -0.23 7.13
N PHE A 40 -6.05 -0.38 6.57
CA PHE A 40 -4.85 0.23 7.12
C PHE A 40 -4.89 1.75 7.01
N TRP A 41 -5.47 2.30 5.93
CA TRP A 41 -5.76 3.73 5.86
C TRP A 41 -6.67 4.18 7.00
N LYS A 42 -7.76 3.45 7.27
CA LYS A 42 -8.67 3.77 8.39
C LYS A 42 -7.99 3.70 9.75
N PHE A 43 -7.16 2.69 9.96
CA PHE A 43 -6.35 2.58 11.16
C PHE A 43 -5.43 3.81 11.33
N CYS A 44 -4.74 4.23 10.27
CA CYS A 44 -3.90 5.43 10.29
C CYS A 44 -4.70 6.74 10.48
N GLU A 45 -5.91 6.83 9.92
CA GLU A 45 -6.83 7.96 10.15
C GLU A 45 -7.26 8.05 11.61
N GLU A 46 -7.46 6.93 12.30
CA GLU A 46 -7.78 6.92 13.73
C GLU A 46 -6.58 7.33 14.61
N LEU A 47 -5.36 7.03 14.18
CA LEU A 47 -4.13 7.42 14.88
C LEU A 47 -3.83 8.92 14.74
N ASP A 48 -3.94 9.45 13.52
CA ASP A 48 -3.75 10.88 13.23
C ASP A 48 -4.75 11.32 12.14
N PRO A 49 -5.90 11.90 12.52
CA PRO A 49 -6.90 12.35 11.57
C PRO A 49 -6.43 13.53 10.70
N GLU A 50 -5.44 14.32 11.15
CA GLU A 50 -4.95 15.47 10.40
C GLU A 50 -3.94 15.04 9.32
N LYS A 51 -3.08 14.07 9.65
CA LYS A 51 -2.04 13.55 8.74
C LYS A 51 -1.95 12.02 8.78
N PRO A 52 -2.98 11.29 8.29
CA PRO A 52 -3.00 9.83 8.38
C PRO A 52 -1.78 9.17 7.71
N ALA A 53 -1.33 9.74 6.58
CA ALA A 53 -0.18 9.24 5.84
C ALA A 53 1.15 9.32 6.61
N ASP A 54 1.25 10.24 7.58
CA ASP A 54 2.44 10.46 8.40
C ASP A 54 2.29 9.91 9.82
N SER A 55 1.15 9.27 10.15
CA SER A 55 0.78 8.80 11.50
C SER A 55 1.83 7.88 12.16
N LEU A 56 2.62 7.16 11.37
CA LEU A 56 3.67 6.24 11.83
C LEU A 56 5.08 6.84 11.77
N SER A 57 5.23 8.08 11.32
CA SER A 57 6.55 8.68 11.08
C SER A 57 7.32 8.90 12.36
N ALA A 58 6.66 9.42 13.41
CA ALA A 58 7.32 9.74 14.67
C ALA A 58 7.70 8.50 15.49
N SER A 59 6.92 7.43 15.39
CA SER A 59 7.09 6.20 16.17
C SER A 59 7.97 5.18 15.47
N LEU A 60 7.79 4.99 14.17
CA LEU A 60 8.45 3.93 13.39
C LEU A 60 9.36 4.48 12.28
N GLY A 61 9.34 5.78 12.02
CA GLY A 61 10.05 6.35 10.87
C GLY A 61 9.44 5.92 9.53
N LEU A 62 8.16 5.53 9.51
CA LEU A 62 7.47 5.03 8.32
C LEU A 62 6.42 6.03 7.83
N GLN A 63 6.32 6.18 6.50
CA GLN A 63 5.34 7.04 5.84
C GLN A 63 4.56 6.27 4.79
N LEU A 64 3.24 6.45 4.77
CA LEU A 64 2.36 5.90 3.75
C LEU A 64 2.46 6.75 2.49
N VAL A 65 2.71 6.11 1.36
CA VAL A 65 2.96 6.76 0.06
C VAL A 65 2.28 6.01 -1.08
N GLY A 66 2.57 6.40 -2.32
CA GLY A 66 2.10 5.66 -3.50
C GLY A 66 0.58 5.81 -3.65
N PRO A 67 -0.21 4.72 -3.63
CA PRO A 67 -1.66 4.81 -3.67
C PRO A 67 -2.26 5.53 -2.45
N TYR A 68 -1.59 5.54 -1.29
CA TYR A 68 -2.04 6.32 -0.13
C TYR A 68 -1.97 7.83 -0.37
N ASP A 69 -1.10 8.32 -1.27
CA ASP A 69 -1.06 9.75 -1.59
C ASP A 69 -2.34 10.22 -2.29
N ILE A 70 -3.06 9.31 -2.97
CA ILE A 70 -4.36 9.59 -3.57
C ILE A 70 -5.45 9.67 -2.49
N LEU A 71 -5.43 8.75 -1.52
CA LEU A 71 -6.33 8.81 -0.36
C LEU A 71 -6.12 10.09 0.47
N ALA A 72 -4.88 10.52 0.61
CA ALA A 72 -4.50 11.78 1.25
C ALA A 72 -4.80 13.03 0.39
N GLY A 73 -5.30 12.87 -0.84
CA GLY A 73 -5.62 13.98 -1.75
C GLY A 73 -4.41 14.75 -2.29
N LYS A 74 -3.17 14.25 -2.11
CA LYS A 74 -1.94 14.97 -2.47
C LYS A 74 -1.78 15.15 -3.99
N HIS A 75 -2.40 14.30 -4.80
CA HIS A 75 -2.37 14.41 -6.27
C HIS A 75 -3.17 15.62 -6.80
N LYS A 76 -4.16 16.10 -6.04
CA LYS A 76 -5.02 17.24 -6.42
C LYS A 76 -4.31 18.59 -6.30
N LEU A 77 -3.17 18.65 -5.60
CA LEU A 77 -2.39 19.87 -5.37
C LEU A 77 -1.51 20.27 -6.57
N LYS A 78 -1.29 19.36 -7.53
CA LYS A 78 -0.48 19.65 -8.73
C LYS A 78 -1.36 20.22 -9.83
N LYS A 79 -1.00 21.40 -10.34
CA LYS A 79 -1.62 22.00 -11.54
C LYS A 79 -1.53 21.00 -12.70
N GLU A 80 -2.65 20.81 -13.41
CA GLU A 80 -2.89 19.85 -14.49
C GLU A 80 -1.90 19.88 -15.68
N SER A 81 -0.87 20.72 -15.65
CA SER A 81 -0.01 21.02 -16.80
C SER A 81 1.06 19.96 -17.12
N THR A 82 1.25 18.95 -16.26
CA THR A 82 2.16 17.82 -16.54
C THR A 82 1.50 16.54 -16.05
N GLY A 83 1.09 15.67 -16.99
CA GLY A 83 0.48 14.39 -16.66
C GLY A 83 1.31 13.61 -15.65
N LEU A 84 0.72 13.29 -14.50
CA LEU A 84 1.40 12.54 -13.45
C LEU A 84 1.47 11.07 -13.89
N ASN A 85 2.68 10.53 -14.05
CA ASN A 85 2.85 9.11 -14.36
C ASN A 85 2.91 8.30 -13.07
N PHE A 86 1.77 7.76 -12.64
CA PHE A 86 1.66 6.95 -11.43
C PHE A 86 2.47 5.64 -11.48
N ASN A 87 2.82 5.14 -12.68
CA ASN A 87 3.69 3.96 -12.81
C ASN A 87 5.11 4.22 -12.27
N LEU A 88 5.51 5.50 -12.20
CA LEU A 88 6.82 5.92 -11.69
C LEU A 88 6.73 6.58 -10.30
N HIS A 89 5.52 6.80 -9.78
CA HIS A 89 5.32 7.44 -8.48
C HIS A 89 5.78 6.52 -7.35
N TRP A 90 6.82 6.91 -6.62
CA TRP A 90 7.52 6.10 -5.62
C TRP A 90 8.08 4.75 -6.11
N ARG A 91 8.30 4.62 -7.43
CA ARG A 91 9.02 3.46 -7.98
C ARG A 91 10.51 3.64 -7.76
N PHE A 92 11.10 2.83 -6.89
CA PHE A 92 12.53 2.81 -6.64
C PHE A 92 13.27 2.07 -7.77
N TYR A 93 14.59 2.22 -7.78
CA TYR A 93 15.43 1.83 -8.91
C TYR A 93 15.36 0.32 -9.25
N TYR A 94 15.22 -0.53 -8.22
CA TYR A 94 15.16 -1.99 -8.38
C TYR A 94 13.74 -2.55 -8.31
N ASP A 95 12.72 -1.69 -8.22
CA ASP A 95 11.34 -2.16 -8.18
C ASP A 95 10.98 -2.73 -9.54
N PRO A 96 10.63 -4.02 -9.65
CA PRO A 96 10.14 -4.58 -10.89
C PRO A 96 8.66 -4.18 -11.11
N PRO A 97 8.08 -4.37 -12.31
CA PRO A 97 6.67 -4.05 -12.57
C PRO A 97 5.67 -4.62 -11.55
N GLU A 98 5.99 -5.78 -11.00
CA GLU A 98 5.23 -6.56 -10.02
C GLU A 98 5.15 -5.87 -8.64
N PHE A 99 6.12 -4.99 -8.34
CA PHE A 99 6.26 -4.34 -7.03
C PHE A 99 5.68 -2.93 -7.06
N GLN A 100 4.67 -2.68 -6.22
CA GLN A 100 4.01 -1.40 -6.05
C GLN A 100 4.25 -0.86 -4.63
N THR A 101 5.12 0.14 -4.50
CA THR A 101 5.46 0.78 -3.23
C THR A 101 4.24 1.42 -2.57
N ILE A 102 4.07 1.14 -1.27
CA ILE A 102 2.99 1.68 -0.43
C ILE A 102 3.50 2.35 0.85
N ILE A 103 4.70 2.01 1.33
CA ILE A 103 5.31 2.59 2.53
C ILE A 103 6.79 2.88 2.25
N VAL A 104 7.31 3.99 2.76
CA VAL A 104 8.75 4.30 2.79
C VAL A 104 9.22 4.45 4.24
N GLY A 105 10.49 4.15 4.48
CA GLY A 105 11.15 4.33 5.77
C GLY A 105 12.47 5.07 5.62
N ASP A 106 13.56 4.47 6.13
CA ASP A 106 14.89 5.10 6.15
C ASP A 106 15.37 5.51 4.73
N GLY A 107 15.42 6.83 4.49
CA GLY A 107 15.92 7.41 3.25
C GLY A 107 17.43 7.20 3.03
N SER A 108 18.19 6.87 4.08
CA SER A 108 19.63 6.58 3.99
C SER A 108 19.89 5.27 3.24
N THR A 109 19.04 4.26 3.42
CA THR A 109 19.09 2.97 2.72
C THR A 109 18.06 2.84 1.60
N GLN A 110 17.14 3.81 1.50
CA GLN A 110 15.95 3.72 0.65
C GLN A 110 15.12 2.47 1.00
N PHE A 111 14.92 2.24 2.30
CA PHE A 111 14.01 1.22 2.78
C PHE A 111 12.57 1.56 2.39
N HIS A 112 11.87 0.60 1.82
CA HIS A 112 10.48 0.75 1.41
C HIS A 112 9.77 -0.61 1.35
N MET A 113 8.45 -0.57 1.46
CA MET A 113 7.57 -1.73 1.36
C MET A 113 6.59 -1.56 0.21
N GLY A 114 6.24 -2.67 -0.43
CA GLY A 114 5.33 -2.66 -1.56
C GLY A 114 4.57 -3.95 -1.69
N TYR A 115 3.37 -3.85 -2.27
CA TYR A 115 2.61 -5.03 -2.69
C TYR A 115 3.30 -5.69 -3.88
N PHE A 116 3.42 -7.01 -3.85
CA PHE A 116 3.93 -7.81 -4.95
C PHE A 116 2.79 -8.55 -5.66
N ARG A 117 2.66 -8.38 -6.97
CA ARG A 117 1.65 -9.04 -7.82
C ARG A 117 2.31 -9.82 -8.94
N ASP A 118 1.95 -11.08 -9.09
CA ASP A 118 2.41 -11.90 -10.23
C ASP A 118 1.72 -11.48 -11.55
N SER A 119 0.49 -10.96 -11.46
CA SER A 119 -0.31 -10.47 -12.58
C SER A 119 -1.02 -9.16 -12.24
N PRO A 120 -1.14 -8.20 -13.17
CA PRO A 120 -1.84 -6.93 -12.93
C PRO A 120 -3.34 -7.10 -12.65
N ASP A 121 -3.94 -8.20 -13.12
CA ASP A 121 -5.36 -8.50 -12.93
C ASP A 121 -5.65 -9.21 -11.60
N GLU A 122 -4.60 -9.55 -10.83
CA GLU A 122 -4.69 -10.26 -9.55
C GLU A 122 -4.41 -9.33 -8.36
N LEU A 123 -4.90 -9.73 -7.19
CA LEU A 123 -4.54 -9.09 -5.93
C LEU A 123 -3.08 -9.43 -5.55
N PRO A 124 -2.43 -8.58 -4.74
CA PRO A 124 -1.10 -8.88 -4.22
C PRO A 124 -1.03 -10.22 -3.51
N VAL A 125 0.05 -10.96 -3.76
CA VAL A 125 0.33 -12.25 -3.09
C VAL A 125 1.01 -12.06 -1.73
N TYR A 126 1.72 -10.94 -1.54
CA TYR A 126 2.36 -10.55 -0.28
C TYR A 126 2.79 -9.08 -0.28
N VAL A 127 3.27 -8.60 0.87
CA VAL A 127 4.00 -7.33 0.99
C VAL A 127 5.49 -7.63 1.06
N GLY A 128 6.28 -7.07 0.15
CA GLY A 128 7.73 -7.21 0.12
C GLY A 128 8.43 -5.96 0.65
N ILE A 129 9.67 -6.12 1.10
CA ILE A 129 10.57 -5.02 1.47
C ILE A 129 11.84 -5.03 0.62
N ASN A 130 12.38 -3.85 0.34
CA ASN A 130 13.69 -3.67 -0.26
C ASN A 130 14.42 -2.44 0.31
N GLU A 131 15.75 -2.46 0.25
CA GLU A 131 16.63 -1.32 0.53
C GLU A 131 17.40 -0.97 -0.74
N ALA A 132 16.85 -0.06 -1.54
CA ALA A 132 17.31 0.14 -2.93
C ALA A 132 18.76 0.67 -3.04
N LYS A 133 19.31 1.25 -1.98
CA LYS A 133 20.73 1.64 -1.94
C LYS A 133 21.68 0.50 -1.55
N LYS A 134 21.17 -0.64 -1.09
CA LYS A 134 21.98 -1.80 -0.67
C LYS A 134 22.02 -2.89 -1.73
N ASN A 135 20.87 -3.34 -2.23
CA ASN A 135 20.78 -4.43 -3.21
C ASN A 135 19.40 -4.46 -3.90
N CYS A 136 19.22 -5.41 -4.82
CA CYS A 136 17.96 -5.65 -5.54
C CYS A 136 17.11 -6.79 -4.96
N ILE A 137 17.40 -7.25 -3.74
CA ILE A 137 16.70 -8.39 -3.12
C ILE A 137 15.39 -7.88 -2.52
N ILE A 138 14.27 -8.46 -2.96
CA ILE A 138 12.96 -8.27 -2.35
C ILE A 138 12.74 -9.40 -1.36
N VAL A 139 12.51 -9.05 -0.10
CA VAL A 139 12.22 -10.02 0.98
C VAL A 139 10.74 -9.98 1.27
N GLN A 140 10.07 -11.14 1.26
CA GLN A 140 8.67 -11.25 1.67
C GLN A 140 8.53 -10.88 3.16
N ASN A 141 7.59 -9.99 3.46
CA ASN A 141 7.37 -9.43 4.79
C ASN A 141 5.87 -9.40 5.14
N GLY A 142 5.25 -10.58 5.24
CA GLY A 142 3.83 -10.73 5.53
C GLY A 142 2.94 -10.77 4.29
N ASP A 143 1.71 -11.28 4.46
CA ASP A 143 0.71 -11.42 3.39
C ASP A 143 -0.22 -10.19 3.29
N ASN A 144 -0.12 -9.25 4.22
CA ASN A 144 -0.92 -8.03 4.29
C ASN A 144 -0.11 -6.89 4.95
N VAL A 145 -0.54 -5.64 4.75
CA VAL A 145 0.19 -4.46 5.26
C VAL A 145 0.24 -4.38 6.80
N PHE A 146 -0.77 -4.89 7.51
CA PHE A 146 -0.72 -4.95 8.97
C PHE A 146 0.37 -5.90 9.47
N ALA A 147 0.55 -7.04 8.81
CA ALA A 147 1.62 -7.98 9.12
C ALA A 147 3.01 -7.41 8.80
N ALA A 148 3.12 -6.63 7.72
CA ALA A 148 4.39 -6.02 7.31
C ALA A 148 4.90 -4.95 8.28
N VAL A 149 3.99 -4.26 8.97
CA VAL A 149 4.31 -3.16 9.91
C VAL A 149 4.46 -3.65 11.36
N LYS A 150 4.03 -4.88 11.66
CA LYS A 150 3.97 -5.45 13.02
C LYS A 150 5.34 -5.64 13.68
#